data_AF-A0A957G7H5-F1
#
_entry.id   AF-A0A957G7H5-F1
#
_cell.length_a   1.000
_cell.length_b   1.000
_cell.length_c   1.000
_cell.angle_alpha   90.00
_cell.angle_beta   90.00
_cell.angle_gamma   90.00
#
_symmetry.space_group_name_H-M   'P 1'
#
loop_
_entity.id
_entity.type
_entity.pdbx_description
1 polymer ?
#
loop_
_entity_poly.entity_id
_entity_poly.type
_entity_poly.pdbx_seq_one_letter_code
_entity_poly.pdbx_strand_id
1 'polypeptide(L)'
;MPNVSYPGPDTIHKFDLANGLRLLVYENMAVDLVVVDALWRAGALAVPREKAGLADLTAAMLLRGTEHRSFSQIYAELESVGASLYFDGGRQVSEFGGTCLSEDLPMLLGLA
;
A
#
# COMPACT_ATOMS: atom_id res chain seq x y z
N MET A 1 24.35 7.45 -23.09
CA MET A 1 23.71 7.01 -21.83
C MET A 1 22.25 7.42 -21.91
N PRO A 2 21.26 6.57 -21.57
CA PRO A 2 19.87 6.98 -21.65
C PRO A 2 19.63 8.10 -20.63
N ASN A 3 18.91 9.13 -21.06
CA ASN A 3 18.56 10.30 -20.26
C ASN A 3 17.48 9.87 -19.25
N VAL A 4 17.88 9.37 -18.08
CA VAL A 4 16.93 8.98 -17.03
C VAL A 4 16.47 10.26 -16.34
N SER A 5 15.32 10.79 -16.77
CA SER A 5 14.65 11.88 -16.07
C SER A 5 14.04 11.33 -14.78
N TYR A 6 14.53 11.79 -13.63
CA TYR A 6 13.94 11.43 -12.35
C TYR A 6 12.54 12.05 -12.20
N PRO A 7 11.63 11.41 -11.44
CA PRO A 7 10.32 11.97 -11.15
C PRO A 7 10.43 13.35 -10.50
N GLY A 8 9.70 14.33 -11.03
CA GLY A 8 9.66 15.70 -10.52
C GLY A 8 8.25 16.27 -10.52
N PRO A 9 8.07 17.53 -10.07
CA PRO A 9 6.75 18.17 -9.97
C PRO A 9 5.99 18.21 -11.31
N ASP A 10 6.70 18.28 -12.44
CA ASP A 10 6.10 18.35 -13.77
C ASP A 10 5.67 16.97 -14.30
N THR A 11 6.18 15.87 -13.73
CA THR A 11 5.88 14.49 -14.16
C THR A 11 5.02 13.73 -13.17
N ILE A 12 4.81 14.26 -11.96
CA ILE A 12 3.99 13.66 -10.92
C ILE A 12 2.60 14.30 -10.96
N HIS A 13 1.59 13.50 -11.28
CA HIS A 13 0.20 13.93 -11.19
C HIS A 13 -0.25 13.88 -9.73
N LYS A 14 -0.83 14.99 -9.26
CA LYS A 14 -1.29 15.14 -7.89
C LYS A 14 -2.81 15.30 -7.87
N PHE A 15 -3.46 14.49 -7.04
CA PHE A 15 -4.90 14.56 -6.79
C PHE A 15 -5.17 14.68 -5.29
N ASP A 16 -6.02 15.63 -4.91
CA ASP A 16 -6.56 15.73 -3.55
C ASP A 16 -7.95 15.08 -3.57
N LEU A 17 -8.12 13.99 -2.81
CA LEU A 17 -9.37 13.22 -2.74
C LEU A 17 -10.34 13.88 -1.74
N ALA A 18 -11.65 13.64 -1.92
CA ALA A 18 -12.69 14.25 -1.08
C ALA A 18 -12.59 13.86 0.40
N ASN A 19 -11.97 12.72 0.72
CA ASN A 19 -11.72 12.24 2.08
C ASN A 19 -10.43 12.80 2.71
N GLY A 20 -9.72 13.71 2.03
CA GLY A 20 -8.50 14.35 2.53
C GLY A 20 -7.20 13.59 2.22
N LEU A 21 -7.27 12.43 1.56
CA LEU A 21 -6.09 11.73 1.06
C LEU A 21 -5.48 12.47 -0.13
N ARG A 22 -4.15 12.41 -0.23
CA ARG A 22 -3.39 12.93 -1.36
C ARG A 22 -2.80 11.78 -2.16
N LEU A 23 -3.19 11.68 -3.41
CA LEU A 23 -2.67 10.71 -4.36
C LEU A 23 -1.60 11.36 -5.23
N LEU A 24 -0.45 10.71 -5.34
CA LEU A 24 0.64 11.08 -6.23
C LEU A 24 0.84 9.93 -7.22
N VAL A 25 0.78 10.23 -8.51
CA VAL A 25 0.91 9.23 -9.58
C VAL A 25 2.06 9.63 -10.48
N TYR A 26 2.97 8.69 -10.71
CA TYR A 26 4.02 8.81 -11.69
C TYR A 26 3.88 7.65 -12.69
N GLU A 27 3.64 7.98 -13.95
CA GLU A 27 3.47 6.99 -15.00
C GLU A 27 4.81 6.68 -15.66
N ASN A 28 5.14 5.39 -15.75
CA ASN A 28 6.30 4.90 -16.46
C ASN A 28 5.88 3.72 -17.35
N MET A 29 5.81 3.97 -18.66
CA MET A 29 5.35 2.98 -19.66
C MET A 29 6.45 1.99 -20.08
N ALA A 30 7.50 1.83 -19.28
CA ALA A 30 8.56 0.85 -19.54
C ALA A 30 8.11 -0.59 -19.24
N VAL A 31 7.19 -0.78 -18.29
CA VAL A 31 6.69 -2.09 -17.84
C VAL A 31 5.23 -1.94 -17.41
N ASP A 32 4.40 -2.94 -17.70
CA ASP A 32 2.98 -3.00 -17.29
C ASP A 32 2.81 -3.39 -15.80
N LEU A 33 3.57 -2.74 -14.92
CA LEU A 33 3.61 -2.99 -13.48
C LEU A 33 3.15 -1.74 -12.72
N VAL A 34 2.37 -1.95 -11.66
CA VAL A 34 2.00 -0.89 -10.72
C VAL A 34 2.59 -1.19 -9.35
N VAL A 35 3.16 -0.16 -8.72
CA VAL A 35 3.56 -0.15 -7.32
C VAL A 35 2.68 0.85 -6.60
N VAL A 36 2.04 0.43 -5.52
CA VAL A 36 1.21 1.28 -4.66
C VAL A 36 1.86 1.34 -3.30
N ASP A 37 1.98 2.55 -2.75
CA ASP A 37 2.34 2.78 -1.36
C ASP A 37 1.42 3.84 -0.77
N ALA A 38 0.91 3.59 0.42
CA ALA A 38 0.06 4.50 1.16
C ALA A 38 0.56 4.58 2.61
N LEU A 39 0.62 5.80 3.14
CA LEU A 39 1.10 6.08 4.48
C LEU A 39 0.13 7.00 5.21
N TRP A 40 -0.06 6.75 6.50
CA TRP A 40 -0.87 7.60 7.37
C TRP A 40 -0.24 7.75 8.75
N ARG A 41 -0.56 8.86 9.41
CA ARG A 41 0.01 9.24 10.72
C ARG A 41 -0.61 8.45 11.86
N ALA A 42 -0.27 7.17 11.96
CA ALA A 42 -0.60 6.33 13.08
C ALA A 42 0.52 5.30 13.25
N GLY A 43 1.53 5.59 14.06
CA GLY A 43 2.60 4.65 14.36
C GLY A 43 2.67 4.32 15.85
N ALA A 44 3.70 3.58 16.26
CA ALA A 44 3.95 3.23 17.66
C ALA A 44 3.97 4.46 18.61
N LEU A 45 4.35 5.65 18.13
CA LEU A 45 4.31 6.88 18.96
C LEU A 45 2.91 7.41 19.25
N ALA A 46 1.90 7.00 18.48
CA ALA A 46 0.49 7.32 18.75
C ALA A 46 -0.14 6.36 19.76
N VAL A 47 0.57 5.31 20.17
CA VAL A 47 0.08 4.25 21.05
C VAL A 47 0.51 4.53 22.50
N PRO A 48 -0.40 4.41 23.49
CA PRO A 48 -0.03 4.50 24.91
C PRO A 48 1.02 3.46 25.29
N ARG A 49 1.88 3.79 26.26
CA ARG A 49 3.00 2.93 26.66
C ARG A 49 2.54 1.54 27.12
N GLU A 50 1.37 1.45 27.73
CA GLU A 50 0.76 0.23 28.23
C GLU A 50 0.31 -0.71 27.10
N LYS A 51 0.24 -0.20 25.86
CA LYS A 51 -0.16 -0.93 24.65
C LYS A 51 0.98 -1.03 23.64
N ALA A 52 2.24 -0.93 24.08
CA ALA A 52 3.40 -1.06 23.21
C ALA A 52 3.31 -2.32 22.34
N GLY A 53 3.60 -2.18 21.04
CA GLY A 53 3.42 -3.24 20.05
C GLY A 53 2.06 -3.29 19.37
N LEU A 54 1.07 -2.48 19.80
CA LEU A 54 -0.26 -2.49 19.19
C LEU A 54 -0.23 -2.14 17.70
N ALA A 55 0.54 -1.13 17.26
CA ALA A 55 0.60 -0.75 15.85
C ALA A 55 1.11 -1.89 14.96
N ASP A 56 2.21 -2.53 15.37
CA ASP A 56 2.82 -3.67 14.68
C ASP A 56 1.89 -4.89 14.68
N LEU A 57 1.29 -5.21 15.83
CA LEU A 57 0.33 -6.30 15.95
C LEU A 57 -0.90 -6.06 15.05
N THR A 58 -1.43 -4.84 15.03
CA THR A 58 -2.55 -4.47 14.17
C THR A 58 -2.17 -4.67 12.70
N ALA A 59 -1.03 -4.15 12.24
CA ALA A 59 -0.57 -4.32 10.87
C ALA A 59 -0.39 -5.81 10.50
N ALA A 60 0.23 -6.61 11.37
CA ALA A 60 0.42 -8.05 11.17
C ALA A 60 -0.90 -8.84 11.07
N MET A 61 -1.98 -8.29 11.63
CA MET A 61 -3.32 -8.89 11.60
C MET A 61 -4.13 -8.51 10.36
N LEU A 62 -3.80 -7.43 9.64
CA LEU A 62 -4.59 -6.97 8.48
C LEU A 62 -4.63 -7.98 7.33
N LEU A 63 -3.59 -8.79 7.18
CA LEU A 63 -3.55 -9.89 6.21
C LEU A 63 -4.10 -11.22 6.74
N ARG A 64 -4.56 -11.29 8.00
CA ARG A 64 -5.07 -12.55 8.62
C ARG A 64 -6.55 -12.82 8.36
N GLY A 65 -7.20 -11.94 7.62
CA GLY A 65 -8.60 -12.05 7.24
C GLY A 65 -9.36 -10.76 7.54
N THR A 66 -10.40 -10.53 6.75
CA THR A 66 -11.34 -9.43 6.88
C THR A 66 -12.75 -9.99 7.08
N GLU A 67 -13.74 -9.11 7.25
CA GLU A 67 -15.15 -9.52 7.29
C GLU A 67 -15.61 -10.18 5.97
N HIS A 68 -14.90 -9.94 4.87
CA HIS A 68 -15.29 -10.39 3.54
C HIS A 68 -14.40 -11.51 2.99
N ARG A 69 -13.17 -11.67 3.50
CA ARG A 69 -12.19 -12.64 2.99
C ARG A 69 -11.41 -13.30 4.11
N SER A 70 -11.26 -14.62 4.05
CA SER A 70 -10.36 -15.34 4.94
C SER A 70 -8.89 -15.10 4.58
N PHE A 71 -7.98 -15.42 5.51
CA PHE A 71 -6.55 -15.49 5.25
C PHE A 71 -6.24 -16.26 3.95
N SER A 72 -6.78 -17.47 3.79
CA SER A 72 -6.48 -18.30 2.62
C SER A 72 -7.01 -17.70 1.31
N GLN A 73 -8.14 -16.99 1.34
CA GLN A 73 -8.68 -16.31 0.17
C GLN A 73 -7.79 -15.14 -0.26
N ILE A 74 -7.35 -14.31 0.69
CA ILE A 74 -6.46 -13.17 0.42
C ILE A 74 -5.17 -13.65 -0.27
N TYR A 75 -4.52 -14.67 0.29
CA TYR A 75 -3.26 -15.18 -0.27
C TYR A 75 -3.45 -15.89 -1.60
N ALA A 76 -4.55 -16.63 -1.78
CA ALA A 76 -4.86 -17.25 -3.07
C ALA A 76 -5.11 -16.23 -4.17
N GLU A 77 -5.82 -15.13 -3.87
CA GLU A 77 -6.04 -14.03 -4.83
C GLU A 77 -4.70 -13.39 -5.23
N LEU A 78 -3.84 -13.04 -4.27
CA LEU A 78 -2.51 -12.47 -4.53
C LEU A 78 -1.62 -13.42 -5.35
N GLU A 79 -1.55 -14.70 -4.97
CA GLU A 79 -0.72 -15.70 -5.66
C GLU A 79 -1.18 -15.96 -7.09
N SER A 80 -2.50 -15.95 -7.34
CA SER A 80 -3.07 -16.25 -8.65
C SER A 80 -2.63 -15.28 -9.76
N VAL A 81 -2.23 -14.06 -9.39
CA VAL A 81 -1.75 -13.02 -10.30
C VAL A 81 -0.29 -12.61 -10.04
N GLY A 82 0.40 -13.29 -9.12
CA GLY A 82 1.78 -12.95 -8.73
C GLY A 82 1.92 -11.57 -8.07
N ALA A 83 0.87 -11.08 -7.41
CA ALA A 83 0.88 -9.81 -6.70
C ALA A 83 1.45 -9.94 -5.29
N SER A 84 1.85 -8.81 -4.71
CA SER A 84 2.26 -8.71 -3.31
C SER A 84 1.52 -7.55 -2.63
N LEU A 85 1.21 -7.73 -1.35
CA LEU A 85 0.60 -6.73 -0.48
C LEU A 85 1.24 -6.87 0.90
N TYR A 86 1.56 -5.74 1.53
CA TYR A 86 2.14 -5.68 2.87
C TYR A 86 1.51 -4.56 3.68
N PHE A 87 1.61 -4.68 5.00
CA PHE A 87 1.25 -3.66 5.98
C PHE A 87 2.37 -3.55 7.00
N ASP A 88 2.73 -2.34 7.39
CA ASP A 88 3.73 -2.07 8.43
C ASP A 88 3.19 -1.06 9.46
N GLY A 89 3.44 -1.37 10.73
CA GLY A 89 3.05 -0.56 11.88
C GLY A 89 4.23 0.27 12.42
N GLY A 90 4.81 1.12 11.56
CA GLY A 90 6.03 1.86 11.85
C GLY A 90 5.97 2.80 13.06
N ARG A 91 7.10 3.47 13.35
CA ARG A 91 7.23 4.31 14.57
C ARG A 91 6.33 5.55 14.55
N GLN A 92 6.29 6.24 13.41
CA GLN A 92 5.55 7.50 13.23
C GLN A 92 4.34 7.36 12.33
N VAL A 93 4.45 6.49 11.32
CA VAL A 93 3.43 6.22 10.32
C VAL A 93 3.18 4.72 10.29
N SER A 94 1.98 4.34 9.91
CA SER A 94 1.72 3.01 9.36
C SER A 94 1.61 3.15 7.85
N GLU A 95 1.92 2.07 7.17
CA GLU A 95 1.88 2.00 5.72
C GLU A 95 1.26 0.69 5.25
N PHE A 96 0.72 0.74 4.04
CA PHE A 96 0.51 -0.45 3.24
C PHE A 96 1.08 -0.20 1.86
N GLY A 97 1.50 -1.26 1.21
CA GLY A 97 1.91 -1.17 -0.17
C GLY A 97 1.87 -2.52 -0.86
N GLY A 98 2.08 -2.50 -2.16
CA GLY A 98 1.98 -3.70 -2.96
C GLY A 98 2.43 -3.49 -4.39
N THR A 99 2.62 -4.62 -5.06
CA THR A 99 3.02 -4.66 -6.47
C THR A 99 2.14 -5.64 -7.21
N CYS A 100 1.66 -5.26 -8.40
CA CYS A 100 0.87 -6.11 -9.28
C CYS A 100 1.06 -5.70 -10.76
N LEU A 101 0.49 -6.47 -11.68
CA LEU A 101 0.31 -6.02 -13.05
C LEU A 101 -0.74 -4.90 -13.11
N SER A 102 -0.66 -4.07 -14.15
CA SER A 102 -1.55 -2.91 -14.30
C SER A 102 -3.03 -3.29 -14.37
N GLU A 103 -3.35 -4.45 -14.95
CA GLU A 103 -4.72 -4.98 -15.03
C GLU A 103 -5.28 -5.46 -13.69
N ASP A 104 -4.42 -5.86 -12.76
CA ASP A 104 -4.79 -6.39 -11.44
C ASP A 104 -4.88 -5.31 -10.35
N LEU A 105 -4.57 -4.06 -10.68
CA LEU A 105 -4.63 -2.94 -9.73
C LEU A 105 -5.97 -2.84 -8.98
N PRO A 106 -7.15 -2.97 -9.64
CA PRO A 106 -8.42 -2.95 -8.92
C PRO A 106 -8.57 -4.09 -7.91
N MET A 107 -8.00 -5.27 -8.19
CA MET A 107 -8.00 -6.40 -7.27
C MET A 107 -7.11 -6.10 -6.06
N LEU A 108 -5.87 -5.64 -6.29
CA LEU A 108 -4.92 -5.29 -5.22
C LEU A 108 -5.52 -4.24 -4.26
N LEU A 109 -6.11 -3.18 -4.82
CA LEU A 109 -6.76 -2.13 -4.01
C LEU A 109 -8.03 -2.61 -3.28
N GLY A 110 -8.68 -3.66 -3.77
CA GLY A 110 -9.84 -4.28 -3.13
C GLY A 110 -9.50 -5.22 -1.97
N LEU A 111 -8.21 -5.53 -1.78
CA LEU A 111 -7.67 -6.30 -0.65
C LEU A 111 -7.12 -5.41 0.47
N ALA A 112 -6.86 -4.13 0.19
CA ALA A 112 -6.30 -3.16 1.12
C ALA A 112 -7.35 -2.46 1.98
#